data_AF-A0A7Y5V374-F1
#
_entry.id   AF-A0A7Y5V374-F1
#
_cell.length_a   1.000
_cell.length_b   1.000
_cell.length_c   1.000
_cell.angle_alpha   90.00
_cell.angle_beta   90.00
_cell.angle_gamma   90.00
#
_symmetry.space_group_name_H-M   'P 1'
#
loop_
_entity.id
_entity.type
_entity.pdbx_description
1 polymer ?
#
loop_
_entity_poly.entity_id
_entity_poly.type
_entity_poly.pdbx_seq_one_letter_code
_entity_poly.pdbx_strand_id
1 'polypeptide(L)'
;MNWLRQRREEVGIETQDDLAALLQLEGYGVTRATVSHWENGRNQPPLKESVARISLARVLKLSEHELLRRAGYNVDSEFSEAGERAAHIVDSLAPDQQKLALRLLEQLLPE
;
A
#
# COMPACT_ATOMS: atom_id res chain seq x y z
N MET A 1 11.52 14.61 -5.63
CA MET A 1 11.83 13.49 -4.72
C MET A 1 10.92 12.33 -5.12
N ASN A 2 11.40 11.08 -5.18
CA ASN A 2 10.58 9.95 -5.62
C ASN A 2 9.64 9.50 -4.48
N TRP A 3 8.34 9.45 -4.74
CA TRP A 3 7.31 9.12 -3.73
C TRP A 3 7.49 7.72 -3.14
N LEU A 4 7.97 6.75 -3.92
CA LEU A 4 8.15 5.36 -3.50
C LEU A 4 9.25 5.27 -2.45
N ARG A 5 10.37 5.94 -2.71
CA ARG A 5 11.48 6.05 -1.75
C ARG A 5 11.03 6.72 -0.46
N GLN A 6 10.35 7.85 -0.58
CA GLN A 6 9.83 8.57 0.59
C GLN A 6 8.89 7.67 1.40
N ARG A 7 7.95 6.99 0.75
CA ARG A 7 7.01 6.12 1.45
C ARG A 7 7.70 4.94 2.13
N ARG A 8 8.69 4.34 1.47
CA ARG A 8 9.51 3.26 2.03
C ARG A 8 10.16 3.70 3.36
N GLU A 9 10.78 4.88 3.35
CA GLU A 9 11.41 5.46 4.54
C GLU A 9 10.38 5.78 5.64
N GLU A 10 9.20 6.32 5.29
CA GLU A 10 8.10 6.61 6.24
C GLU A 10 7.57 5.37 6.98
N VAL A 11 7.56 4.21 6.32
CA VAL A 11 7.08 2.95 6.93
C VAL A 11 8.18 2.18 7.65
N GLY A 12 9.38 2.75 7.74
CA GLY A 12 10.53 2.18 8.47
C GLY A 12 11.27 1.09 7.70
N ILE A 13 11.15 1.03 6.38
CA ILE A 13 11.95 0.12 5.56
C ILE A 13 13.22 0.87 5.16
N GLU A 14 14.36 0.51 5.75
CA GLU A 14 15.58 1.32 5.66
C GLU A 14 16.28 1.21 4.31
N THR A 15 16.27 0.03 3.68
CA THR A 15 16.99 -0.21 2.43
C THR A 15 16.11 -0.71 1.27
N GLN A 16 16.64 -0.57 0.05
CA GLN A 16 16.03 -1.15 -1.16
C GLN A 16 16.05 -2.69 -1.14
N ASP A 17 17.00 -3.27 -0.40
CA ASP A 17 17.14 -4.72 -0.26
C ASP A 17 16.04 -5.26 0.67
N ASP A 18 15.78 -4.57 1.78
CA ASP A 18 14.68 -4.91 2.69
C ASP A 18 13.33 -4.85 1.98
N LEU A 19 13.09 -3.83 1.15
CA LEU A 19 11.86 -3.75 0.34
C LEU A 19 11.75 -4.94 -0.61
N ALA A 20 12.84 -5.31 -1.30
CA ALA A 20 12.84 -6.47 -2.19
C ALA A 20 12.56 -7.78 -1.44
N ALA A 21 13.19 -7.97 -0.27
CA ALA A 21 12.98 -9.14 0.57
C ALA A 21 11.53 -9.24 1.09
N LEU A 22 10.95 -8.11 1.53
CA LEU A 22 9.55 -8.06 1.98
C LEU A 22 8.58 -8.36 0.84
N LEU A 23 8.82 -7.83 -0.37
CA LEU A 23 8.01 -8.15 -1.55
C LEU A 23 8.09 -9.64 -1.89
N GLN A 24 9.28 -10.24 -1.77
CA GLN A 24 9.46 -11.67 -1.99
C GLN A 24 8.68 -12.52 -0.96
N LEU A 25 8.65 -12.12 0.30
CA LEU A 25 7.83 -12.76 1.33
C LEU A 25 6.33 -12.66 1.04
N GLU A 26 5.89 -11.57 0.43
CA GLU A 26 4.52 -11.36 -0.05
C GLU A 26 4.22 -12.03 -1.41
N GLY A 27 5.11 -12.92 -1.88
CA GLY A 27 4.92 -13.69 -3.11
C GLY A 27 5.29 -12.94 -4.40
N TYR A 28 5.91 -11.76 -4.30
CA TYR A 28 6.35 -10.98 -5.45
C TYR A 28 7.88 -10.84 -5.48
N GLY A 29 8.54 -11.78 -6.18
CA GLY A 29 10.00 -11.83 -6.27
C GLY A 29 10.56 -10.70 -7.14
N VAL A 30 11.30 -9.78 -6.52
CA VAL A 30 12.07 -8.74 -7.22
C VAL A 30 13.45 -8.58 -6.61
N THR A 31 14.37 -7.99 -7.37
CA THR A 31 15.72 -7.72 -6.90
C THR A 31 15.84 -6.30 -6.35
N ARG A 32 16.84 -6.06 -5.49
CA ARG A 32 17.23 -4.71 -5.06
C ARG A 32 17.53 -3.77 -6.24
N ALA A 33 18.09 -4.28 -7.34
CA ALA A 33 18.33 -3.49 -8.55
C ALA A 33 17.02 -3.03 -9.20
N THR A 34 16.01 -3.91 -9.25
CA THR A 34 14.67 -3.58 -9.72
C THR A 34 14.04 -2.45 -8.89
N VAL A 35 14.10 -2.56 -7.57
CA VAL A 35 13.62 -1.52 -6.64
C VAL A 35 14.36 -0.20 -6.87
N SER A 36 15.68 -0.25 -7.06
CA SER A 36 16.49 0.92 -7.38
C SER A 36 16.04 1.61 -8.66
N HIS A 37 15.69 0.85 -9.71
CA HIS A 37 15.16 1.41 -10.94
C HIS A 37 13.81 2.11 -10.73
N TRP A 38 12.95 1.60 -9.86
CA TRP A 38 11.69 2.25 -9.50
C TRP A 38 11.90 3.56 -8.74
N GLU A 39 12.76 3.55 -7.72
CA GLU A 39 13.03 4.74 -6.89
C GLU A 39 13.78 5.85 -7.63
N ASN A 40 14.52 5.50 -8.69
CA ASN A 40 15.19 6.47 -9.54
C ASN A 40 14.35 6.88 -10.75
N GLY A 41 13.12 6.37 -10.89
CA GLY A 41 12.23 6.68 -12.01
C GLY A 41 12.73 6.14 -13.35
N ARG A 42 13.68 5.20 -13.37
CA ARG A 42 14.16 4.55 -14.61
C ARG A 42 13.09 3.62 -15.17
N ASN A 43 12.35 2.94 -14.30
CA ASN A 43 11.21 2.09 -14.63
C ASN A 43 10.08 2.35 -13.62
N GLN A 44 8.86 1.97 -13.97
CA GLN A 44 7.74 1.94 -13.01
C GLN A 44 7.55 0.53 -12.45
N PRO A 45 7.08 0.38 -11.21
CA PRO A 45 6.58 -0.91 -10.72
C PRO A 45 5.40 -1.36 -11.59
N PRO A 46 5.23 -2.67 -11.87
CA PRO A 46 4.19 -3.17 -12.78
C PRO A 46 2.82 -3.21 -12.08
N LEU A 47 2.27 -2.04 -11.74
CA LEU A 47 1.03 -1.90 -10.95
C LEU A 47 -0.23 -2.39 -11.68
N LYS A 48 -0.14 -2.73 -12.96
CA LYS A 48 -1.24 -3.39 -13.69
C LYS A 48 -1.42 -4.85 -13.25
N GLU A 49 -0.34 -5.50 -12.83
CA GLU A 49 -0.36 -6.87 -12.34
C GLU A 49 -0.89 -6.89 -10.90
N SER A 50 -1.92 -7.70 -10.64
CA SER A 50 -2.59 -7.76 -9.33
C SER A 50 -1.63 -8.16 -8.22
N VAL A 51 -0.81 -9.19 -8.44
CA VAL A 51 0.18 -9.67 -7.46
C VAL A 51 1.15 -8.54 -7.08
N ALA A 52 1.77 -7.89 -8.08
CA ALA A 52 2.70 -6.81 -7.83
C ALA A 52 2.05 -5.63 -7.08
N ARG A 53 0.84 -5.23 -7.48
CA ARG A 53 0.10 -4.13 -6.87
C ARG A 53 -0.30 -4.43 -5.42
N ILE A 54 -0.86 -5.61 -5.16
CA ILE A 54 -1.30 -6.03 -3.81
C ILE A 54 -0.10 -6.16 -2.87
N SER A 55 0.95 -6.87 -3.30
CA SER A 55 2.16 -7.06 -2.48
C SER A 55 2.82 -5.72 -2.17
N LEU A 56 2.94 -4.82 -3.15
CA LEU A 56 3.52 -3.50 -2.92
C LEU A 56 2.67 -2.61 -2.01
N ALA A 57 1.33 -2.63 -2.18
CA ALA A 57 0.41 -1.90 -1.32
C ALA A 57 0.53 -2.35 0.14
N ARG A 58 0.55 -3.68 0.37
CA ARG A 58 0.67 -4.26 1.71
C ARG A 58 2.01 -3.92 2.37
N VAL A 59 3.13 -4.13 1.69
CA VAL A 59 4.47 -3.83 2.23
C VAL A 59 4.61 -2.34 2.57
N LEU A 60 4.08 -1.46 1.72
CA LEU A 60 4.12 -0.01 1.93
C LEU A 60 2.99 0.52 2.81
N LYS A 61 2.15 -0.37 3.35
CA LYS A 61 1.00 -0.03 4.22
C LYS A 61 0.11 1.04 3.59
N LEU A 62 -0.29 0.82 2.33
CA LEU A 62 -1.16 1.67 1.53
C LEU A 62 -2.39 0.86 1.09
N SER A 63 -3.50 1.55 0.78
CA SER A 63 -4.54 0.95 -0.07
C SER A 63 -4.01 0.82 -1.50
N GLU A 64 -4.58 -0.10 -2.30
CA GLU A 64 -4.23 -0.22 -3.72
C GLU A 64 -4.53 1.07 -4.50
N HIS A 65 -5.60 1.78 -4.16
CA HIS A 65 -5.95 3.06 -4.77
C HIS A 65 -4.92 4.15 -4.47
N GLU A 66 -4.51 4.29 -3.20
CA GLU A 66 -3.51 5.29 -2.83
C GLU A 66 -2.16 4.98 -3.48
N LEU A 67 -1.78 3.70 -3.57
CA LEU A 67 -0.60 3.27 -4.32
C LEU A 67 -0.67 3.71 -5.79
N LEU A 68 -1.79 3.46 -6.46
CA LEU A 68 -2.01 3.84 -7.85
C LEU A 68 -2.01 5.37 -8.05
N ARG A 69 -2.68 6.12 -7.16
CA ARG A 69 -2.72 7.58 -7.20
C ARG A 69 -1.33 8.18 -7.04
N ARG A 70 -0.53 7.71 -6.08
CA ARG A 70 0.86 8.15 -5.91
C ARG A 70 1.74 7.80 -7.11
N ALA A 71 1.46 6.69 -7.78
CA ALA A 71 2.11 6.31 -9.02
C ALA A 71 1.65 7.11 -10.25
N GLY A 72 0.70 8.04 -10.09
CA GLY A 72 0.21 8.93 -11.15
C GLY A 72 -0.92 8.35 -11.98
N TYR A 73 -1.55 7.25 -11.54
CA TYR A 73 -2.76 6.75 -12.18
C TYR A 73 -3.96 7.59 -11.75
N ASN A 74 -4.85 7.88 -12.69
CA ASN A 74 -6.15 8.48 -12.35
C ASN A 74 -7.07 7.36 -11.85
N VAL A 75 -7.39 7.39 -10.56
CA VAL A 75 -8.30 6.44 -9.92
C VAL A 75 -9.45 7.25 -9.35
N ASP A 76 -10.58 7.22 -10.03
CA ASP A 76 -11.81 7.79 -9.52
C ASP A 76 -12.24 6.94 -8.31
N SER A 77 -12.37 7.56 -7.14
CA SER A 77 -12.84 6.90 -5.92
C SER A 77 -14.03 7.64 -5.35
N GLU A 78 -15.06 6.87 -5.00
CA GLU A 78 -16.26 7.38 -4.33
C GLU A 78 -16.00 7.70 -2.84
N PHE A 79 -14.86 7.25 -2.30
CA PHE A 79 -14.51 7.39 -0.89
C PHE A 79 -13.27 8.29 -0.70
N SER A 80 -13.21 8.95 0.46
CA SER A 80 -12.03 9.72 0.86
C SER A 80 -10.84 8.79 1.15
N GLU A 81 -9.61 9.32 1.09
CA GLU A 81 -8.39 8.57 1.44
C GLU A 81 -8.47 7.93 2.84
N ALA A 82 -9.04 8.67 3.80
CA ALA A 82 -9.26 8.17 5.16
C ALA A 82 -10.25 6.99 5.19
N GLY A 83 -11.31 7.04 4.38
CA GLY A 83 -12.29 5.96 4.27
C GLY A 83 -11.69 4.69 3.69
N GLU A 84 -10.92 4.80 2.61
CA GLU A 84 -10.23 3.64 2.00
C GLU A 84 -9.22 3.00 2.95
N ARG A 85 -8.44 3.83 3.65
CA ARG A 85 -7.47 3.34 4.63
C ARG A 85 -8.17 2.64 5.80
N ALA A 86 -9.29 3.19 6.27
CA ALA A 86 -10.09 2.55 7.32
C ALA A 86 -10.60 1.19 6.86
N ALA A 87 -11.15 1.08 5.64
CA ALA A 87 -11.61 -0.18 5.06
C ALA A 87 -10.47 -1.22 4.99
N HIS A 88 -9.30 -0.84 4.47
CA HIS A 88 -8.15 -1.74 4.38
C HIS A 88 -7.67 -2.24 5.74
N ILE A 89 -7.64 -1.35 6.75
CA ILE A 89 -7.27 -1.74 8.12
C ILE A 89 -8.29 -2.76 8.63
N VAL A 90 -9.59 -2.47 8.54
CA VAL A 90 -10.65 -3.37 9.01
C VAL A 90 -10.53 -4.74 8.33
N ASP A 91 -10.38 -4.80 7.01
CA ASP A 91 -10.26 -6.07 6.27
C ASP A 91 -9.08 -6.94 6.73
N SER A 92 -8.01 -6.32 7.25
CA SER A 92 -6.83 -7.04 7.75
C SER A 92 -6.98 -7.61 9.17
N LEU A 93 -8.04 -7.26 9.91
CA LEU A 93 -8.27 -7.69 11.29
C LEU A 93 -8.94 -9.08 11.36
N ALA A 94 -8.84 -9.72 12.53
CA ALA A 94 -9.59 -10.95 12.80
C ALA A 94 -11.12 -10.70 12.82
N PRO A 95 -11.99 -11.69 12.54
CA PRO A 95 -13.43 -11.46 12.36
C PRO A 95 -14.16 -10.82 13.56
N ASP A 96 -13.70 -11.10 14.78
CA ASP A 96 -14.19 -10.49 16.02
C ASP A 96 -13.74 -9.04 16.17
N GLN A 97 -12.48 -8.75 15.82
CA GLN A 97 -11.92 -7.41 15.79
C GLN A 97 -12.54 -6.53 14.70
N GLN A 98 -12.87 -7.09 13.54
CA GLN A 98 -13.62 -6.41 12.48
C GLN A 98 -14.96 -5.88 12.99
N LYS A 99 -15.75 -6.75 13.64
CA LYS A 99 -17.05 -6.37 14.22
C LYS A 99 -16.91 -5.26 15.26
N LEU A 100 -15.87 -5.31 16.09
CA LEU A 100 -15.60 -4.26 17.06
C LEU A 100 -15.22 -2.94 16.38
N ALA A 101 -14.31 -2.98 15.40
CA ALA A 101 -13.86 -1.81 14.66
C ALA A 101 -15.02 -1.11 13.94
N LEU A 102 -15.91 -1.89 13.29
CA LEU A 102 -17.10 -1.35 12.62
C LEU A 102 -18.05 -0.67 13.61
N ARG A 103 -18.34 -1.30 14.76
CA ARG A 103 -19.17 -0.66 15.80
C ARG A 103 -18.59 0.65 16.33
N LEU A 104 -17.27 0.73 16.47
CA LEU A 104 -16.60 1.96 16.89
C LEU A 104 -16.73 3.05 15.82
N LEU A 105 -16.61 2.71 14.54
CA LEU A 105 -16.80 3.66 13.45
C LEU A 105 -18.26 4.14 13.35
N GLU A 106 -19.22 3.24 13.53
CA GLU A 106 -20.66 3.57 13.55
C GLU A 106 -21.00 4.59 14.65
N GLN A 107 -20.39 4.49 15.83
CA GLN A 107 -20.59 5.44 16.93
C GLN A 107 -20.09 6.87 16.62
N LEU A 108 -19.24 7.03 15.60
CA LEU A 108 -18.70 8.32 15.20
C LEU A 108 -19.48 8.96 14.04
N LEU A 109 -20.47 8.26 13.48
CA LEU A 109 -21.33 8.82 12.45
C LEU A 109 -22.28 9.86 13.08
N PRO A 110 -22.39 11.06 12.48
CA PRO A 110 -23.40 12.02 12.89
C PRO A 110 -24.80 11.47 12.58
N GLU A 111 -25.77 11.78 13.46
CA GLU A 111 -27.20 11.50 13.22
C GLU A 111 -27.75 12.22 11.97
#